data_AF-A0A7S3LJ46-F1
#
_entry.id   AF-A0A7S3LJ46-F1
#
_cell.length_a   1.000
_cell.length_b   1.000
_cell.length_c   1.000
_cell.angle_alpha   90.00
_cell.angle_beta   90.00
_cell.angle_gamma   90.00
#
_symmetry.space_group_name_H-M   'P 1'
#
loop_
_entity.id
_entity.type
_entity.pdbx_description
1 polymer ?
#
loop_
_entity_poly.entity_id
_entity_poly.type
_entity_poly.pdbx_seq_one_letter_code
_entity_poly.pdbx_strand_id
1 'polypeptide(L)'
;MKQGIKLETKAIEDIFIRNKLVILNTFQYYSSIARRDPFIIHMYGFLDFVQHAGLYNKTNPSKNCKSNHMDTIYASCLSQEPEIAHSNNPSSGLVRYEFLEALVRLAVHKYILDGACKRPSEALEKLCRNHLSEEEETSLNDFRNERLYNEPVSVVLDAFEPFLRQVFREFSNRTSNKSKSKNTISVYDWTAMCEYFGLYEKQYGYSEHISILDFLSGRMLVIRDFENIHRFRYSTFTDFLETLCRVADGLDNMNDVSPEAERILQSVGAHWEEDCEQEGHISRHLAFKVHSLFHHMYKIMVKDVPSMKKIKPRYRNKAKTGKQVRTAISNK
;
A
#
# COMPACT_ATOMS: atom_id res chain seq x y z
N MET A 1 -1.74 -36.08 23.03
CA MET A 1 -1.25 -35.62 21.71
C MET A 1 -2.20 -34.61 21.05
N LYS A 2 -3.47 -34.94 20.75
CA LYS A 2 -4.41 -34.01 20.10
C LYS A 2 -4.61 -32.67 20.84
N GLN A 3 -4.68 -32.69 22.17
CA GLN A 3 -4.81 -31.46 22.98
C GLN A 3 -3.55 -30.57 22.91
N GLY A 4 -2.36 -31.19 22.92
CA GLY A 4 -1.09 -30.45 22.81
C GLY A 4 -0.93 -29.77 21.47
N ILE A 5 -1.32 -30.43 20.37
CA ILE A 5 -1.31 -29.83 19.02
C ILE A 5 -2.26 -28.63 18.98
N LYS A 6 -3.50 -28.77 19.49
CA LYS A 6 -4.47 -27.66 19.52
C LYS A 6 -3.94 -26.45 20.31
N LEU A 7 -3.31 -26.68 21.46
CA LEU A 7 -2.73 -25.60 22.27
C LEU A 7 -1.57 -24.92 21.53
N GLU A 8 -0.73 -25.69 20.84
CA GLU A 8 0.39 -25.14 20.06
C GLU A 8 -0.11 -24.32 18.87
N THR A 9 -1.11 -24.81 18.13
CA THR A 9 -1.74 -24.07 17.04
C THR A 9 -2.37 -22.77 17.53
N LYS A 10 -3.06 -22.80 18.68
CA LYS A 10 -3.64 -21.60 19.29
C LYS A 10 -2.56 -20.58 19.66
N ALA A 11 -1.44 -21.03 20.23
CA ALA A 11 -0.33 -20.15 20.55
C ALA A 11 0.28 -19.50 19.30
N ILE A 12 0.45 -20.24 18.20
CA ILE A 12 0.90 -19.70 16.91
C ILE A 12 -0.08 -18.65 16.37
N GLU A 13 -1.39 -18.93 16.41
CA GLU A 13 -2.43 -18.00 15.99
C GLU A 13 -2.35 -16.68 16.78
N ASP A 14 -2.22 -16.76 18.11
CA ASP A 14 -2.13 -15.58 18.97
C ASP A 14 -0.88 -14.74 18.66
N ILE A 15 0.24 -15.37 18.30
CA ILE A 15 1.47 -14.67 17.89
C ILE A 15 1.25 -13.91 16.58
N PHE A 16 0.62 -14.54 15.58
CA PHE A 16 0.30 -13.87 14.33
C PHE A 16 -0.67 -12.71 14.51
N ILE A 17 -1.66 -12.83 15.41
CA ILE A 17 -2.60 -11.74 15.70
C ILE A 17 -1.87 -10.55 16.32
N ARG A 18 -0.95 -10.79 17.27
CA ARG A 18 -0.14 -9.73 17.89
C ARG A 18 0.75 -9.00 16.87
N ASN A 19 1.35 -9.74 15.95
CA ASN A 19 2.30 -9.22 14.96
C ASN A 19 1.66 -8.95 13.59
N LYS A 20 0.32 -8.84 13.51
CA LYS A 20 -0.39 -8.86 12.22
C LYS A 20 0.00 -7.70 11.30
N LEU A 21 0.27 -6.50 11.85
CA LEU A 21 0.54 -5.31 11.05
C LEU A 21 1.93 -5.41 10.42
N VAL A 22 2.98 -5.62 11.21
CA VAL A 22 4.35 -5.84 10.70
C VAL A 22 4.41 -6.99 9.69
N ILE A 23 3.70 -8.11 9.92
CA ILE A 23 3.69 -9.25 8.99
C ILE A 23 3.03 -8.88 7.66
N LEU A 24 1.89 -8.18 7.69
CA LEU A 24 1.19 -7.77 6.48
C LEU A 24 1.98 -6.70 5.69
N ASN A 25 2.61 -5.76 6.40
CA ASN A 25 3.49 -4.76 5.78
C ASN A 25 4.72 -5.41 5.15
N THR A 26 5.35 -6.35 5.85
CA THR A 26 6.44 -7.18 5.33
C THR A 26 6.00 -7.90 4.06
N PHE A 27 4.86 -8.59 4.11
CA PHE A 27 4.34 -9.29 2.93
C PHE A 27 4.15 -8.34 1.74
N GLN A 28 3.52 -7.19 1.98
CA GLN A 28 3.23 -6.21 0.95
C GLN A 28 4.49 -5.61 0.32
N TYR A 29 5.50 -5.31 1.14
CA TYR A 29 6.77 -4.78 0.66
C TYR A 29 7.51 -5.82 -0.20
N TYR A 30 7.67 -7.05 0.28
CA TYR A 30 8.40 -8.07 -0.47
C TYR A 30 7.62 -8.63 -1.66
N SER A 31 6.29 -8.49 -1.68
CA SER A 31 5.49 -8.79 -2.87
C SER A 31 5.64 -7.70 -3.94
N SER A 32 5.84 -6.42 -3.57
CA SER A 32 6.02 -5.33 -4.55
C SER A 32 7.36 -5.36 -5.29
N ILE A 33 8.40 -5.97 -4.71
CA ILE A 33 9.73 -6.10 -5.34
C ILE A 33 9.65 -6.86 -6.67
N ALA A 34 8.74 -7.82 -6.77
CA ALA A 34 8.60 -8.63 -7.96
C ALA A 34 7.81 -7.91 -9.06
N ARG A 35 8.41 -7.80 -10.25
CA ARG A 35 7.80 -7.11 -11.41
C ARG A 35 6.61 -7.83 -12.08
N ARG A 36 6.30 -9.07 -11.66
CA ARG A 36 5.27 -9.89 -12.33
C ARG A 36 3.92 -9.79 -11.65
N ASP A 37 3.79 -10.43 -10.49
CA ASP A 37 2.55 -10.44 -9.71
C ASP A 37 2.81 -9.82 -8.33
N PRO A 38 2.39 -8.57 -8.07
CA PRO A 38 2.69 -7.88 -6.82
C PRO A 38 1.82 -8.33 -5.64
N PHE A 39 0.99 -9.37 -5.83
CA PHE A 39 0.11 -9.93 -4.82
C PHE A 39 0.65 -11.25 -4.22
N ILE A 40 1.81 -11.70 -4.68
CA ILE A 40 2.51 -12.90 -4.18
C ILE A 40 3.99 -12.58 -3.95
N ILE A 41 4.63 -13.26 -3.01
CA ILE A 41 6.07 -13.17 -2.82
C ILE A 41 6.75 -14.21 -3.69
N HIS A 42 7.40 -13.75 -4.76
CA HIS A 42 8.26 -14.59 -5.56
C HIS A 42 9.58 -14.89 -4.83
N MET A 43 10.32 -15.91 -5.29
CA MET A 43 11.59 -16.34 -4.70
C MET A 43 12.55 -15.17 -4.44
N TYR A 44 12.71 -14.25 -5.39
CA TYR A 44 13.58 -13.08 -5.21
C TYR A 44 13.15 -12.20 -4.03
N GLY A 45 11.86 -11.88 -3.91
CA GLY A 45 11.34 -11.13 -2.78
C GLY A 45 11.49 -11.89 -1.45
N PHE A 46 11.34 -13.22 -1.47
CA PHE A 46 11.57 -14.05 -0.29
C PHE A 46 13.04 -14.06 0.16
N LEU A 47 13.98 -14.14 -0.79
CA LEU A 47 15.41 -14.10 -0.48
C LEU A 47 15.84 -12.72 0.04
N ASP A 48 15.34 -11.64 -0.56
CA ASP A 48 15.56 -10.27 -0.07
C ASP A 48 15.01 -10.10 1.36
N PHE A 49 13.83 -10.66 1.65
CA PHE A 49 13.26 -10.69 2.99
C PHE A 49 14.20 -11.38 3.99
N VAL A 50 14.59 -12.61 3.71
CA VAL A 50 15.45 -13.39 4.61
C VAL A 50 16.79 -12.69 4.84
N GLN A 51 17.34 -12.05 3.79
CA GLN A 51 18.59 -11.31 3.88
C GLN A 51 18.45 -10.05 4.73
N HIS A 52 17.45 -9.20 4.47
CA HIS A 52 17.22 -7.96 5.21
C HIS A 52 16.86 -8.24 6.68
N ALA A 53 16.07 -9.28 6.93
CA ALA A 53 15.72 -9.72 8.27
C ALA A 53 16.91 -10.32 9.04
N GLY A 54 18.09 -10.49 8.40
CA GLY A 54 19.26 -11.10 9.04
C GLY A 54 19.05 -12.58 9.43
N LEU A 55 18.07 -13.24 8.79
CA LEU A 55 17.77 -14.65 9.05
C LEU A 55 18.88 -15.55 8.53
N TYR A 56 19.50 -15.14 7.42
CA TYR A 56 20.74 -15.70 6.88
C TYR A 56 21.85 -14.66 6.96
N ASN A 57 22.95 -14.98 7.65
CA ASN A 57 24.11 -14.11 7.78
C ASN A 57 25.37 -14.85 7.34
N LYS A 58 26.15 -14.25 6.45
CA LYS A 58 27.45 -14.78 5.99
C LYS A 58 28.51 -14.77 7.08
N THR A 59 28.43 -13.87 8.06
CA THR A 59 29.44 -13.71 9.12
C THR A 59 29.23 -14.62 10.32
N ASN A 60 27.99 -15.03 10.60
CA ASN A 60 27.67 -16.02 11.62
C ASN A 60 26.57 -16.97 11.12
N PRO A 61 26.92 -17.93 10.25
CA PRO A 61 25.94 -18.81 9.62
C PRO A 61 25.40 -19.82 10.63
N SER A 62 24.09 -19.79 10.86
CA SER A 62 23.40 -20.92 11.49
C SER A 62 23.64 -22.18 10.67
N LYS A 63 23.86 -23.31 11.35
CA LYS A 63 24.06 -24.61 10.68
C LYS A 63 22.85 -24.97 9.83
N ASN A 64 21.66 -24.58 10.28
CA ASN A 64 20.37 -24.95 9.73
C ASN A 64 19.66 -23.81 8.97
N CYS A 65 20.31 -22.66 8.78
CA CYS A 65 19.75 -21.51 8.07
C CYS A 65 20.74 -20.94 7.02
N LYS A 66 21.05 -21.75 6.00
CA LYS A 66 21.91 -21.41 4.85
C LYS A 66 21.06 -21.11 3.62
N SER A 67 21.67 -20.53 2.58
CA SER A 67 21.00 -20.21 1.30
C SER A 67 20.16 -21.38 0.76
N ASN A 68 20.74 -22.58 0.62
CA ASN A 68 20.03 -23.76 0.09
C ASN A 68 18.83 -24.21 0.95
N HIS A 69 18.82 -23.86 2.24
CA HIS A 69 17.66 -24.14 3.10
C HIS A 69 16.52 -23.18 2.80
N MET A 70 16.81 -21.94 2.38
CA MET A 70 15.77 -20.97 2.01
C MET A 70 15.02 -21.42 0.77
N ASP A 71 15.74 -21.94 -0.23
CA ASP A 71 15.14 -22.51 -1.44
C ASP A 71 14.21 -23.68 -1.09
N THR A 72 14.68 -24.58 -0.23
CA THR A 72 13.89 -25.74 0.24
C THR A 72 12.64 -25.30 1.01
N ILE A 73 12.78 -24.34 1.93
CA ILE A 73 11.65 -23.82 2.72
C ILE A 73 10.61 -23.20 1.80
N TYR A 74 11.04 -22.30 0.90
CA TYR A 74 10.16 -21.64 -0.07
C TYR A 74 9.41 -22.67 -0.92
N ALA A 75 10.13 -23.62 -1.53
CA ALA A 75 9.52 -24.65 -2.37
C ALA A 75 8.53 -25.54 -1.58
N SER A 76 8.79 -25.78 -0.30
CA SER A 76 7.92 -26.59 0.55
C SER A 76 6.61 -25.91 0.97
N CYS A 77 6.57 -24.57 0.93
CA CYS A 77 5.37 -23.79 1.26
C CYS A 77 4.45 -23.58 0.05
N LEU A 78 4.97 -23.68 -1.17
CA LEU A 78 4.14 -23.56 -2.36
C LEU A 78 3.16 -24.73 -2.43
N SER A 79 1.87 -24.43 -2.58
CA SER A 79 0.83 -25.44 -2.74
C SER A 79 1.17 -26.41 -3.87
N GLN A 80 1.31 -27.69 -3.53
CA GLN A 80 1.57 -28.79 -4.47
C GLN A 80 0.27 -29.42 -4.99
N GLU A 81 -0.88 -29.09 -4.38
CA GLU A 81 -2.16 -29.73 -4.71
C GLU A 81 -2.84 -29.07 -5.92
N PRO A 82 -3.10 -29.81 -7.01
CA PRO A 82 -3.77 -29.29 -8.22
C PRO A 82 -5.20 -28.78 -7.95
N GLU A 83 -5.88 -29.34 -6.94
CA GLU A 83 -7.26 -28.99 -6.58
C GLU A 83 -7.36 -27.69 -5.77
N ILE A 84 -6.38 -27.41 -4.89
CA ILE A 84 -6.25 -26.12 -4.19
C ILE A 84 -5.59 -25.06 -5.10
N ALA A 85 -4.79 -25.50 -6.08
CA ALA A 85 -4.23 -24.67 -7.16
C ALA A 85 -5.27 -24.21 -8.20
N HIS A 86 -6.53 -24.09 -7.82
CA HIS A 86 -7.53 -23.31 -8.55
C HIS A 86 -7.02 -21.88 -8.81
N SER A 87 -7.61 -21.23 -9.81
CA SER A 87 -7.17 -19.98 -10.49
C SER A 87 -6.64 -18.82 -9.63
N ASN A 88 -6.84 -18.85 -8.31
CA ASN A 88 -6.54 -17.80 -7.36
C ASN A 88 -5.28 -18.06 -6.49
N ASN A 89 -4.65 -19.24 -6.57
CA ASN A 89 -3.32 -19.49 -5.98
C ASN A 89 -2.26 -19.70 -7.08
N PRO A 90 -1.46 -18.67 -7.43
CA PRO A 90 -0.43 -18.82 -8.45
C PRO A 90 0.71 -19.72 -7.96
N SER A 91 1.06 -20.78 -8.71
CA SER A 91 2.18 -21.69 -8.37
C SER A 91 3.57 -21.04 -8.42
N SER A 92 3.66 -19.75 -8.74
CA SER A 92 4.91 -19.03 -8.99
C SER A 92 5.39 -18.17 -7.82
N GLY A 93 4.64 -18.11 -6.72
CA GLY A 93 4.93 -17.25 -5.58
C GLY A 93 4.08 -17.59 -4.36
N LEU A 94 4.55 -17.21 -3.18
CA LEU A 94 3.84 -17.41 -1.92
C LEU A 94 2.68 -16.42 -1.80
N VAL A 95 1.47 -16.92 -1.63
CA VAL A 95 0.33 -16.13 -1.14
C VAL A 95 0.45 -15.88 0.37
N ARG A 96 -0.45 -15.08 0.96
CA ARG A 96 -0.33 -14.67 2.36
C ARG A 96 -0.25 -15.84 3.35
N TYR A 97 -1.10 -16.86 3.21
CA TYR A 97 -1.06 -18.00 4.15
C TYR A 97 0.20 -18.85 3.97
N GLU A 98 0.73 -18.99 2.74
CA GLU A 98 1.97 -19.71 2.47
C GLU A 98 3.17 -18.95 3.03
N PHE A 99 3.11 -17.61 3.03
CA PHE A 99 4.10 -16.78 3.72
C PHE A 99 4.05 -16.95 5.24
N LEU A 100 2.86 -17.01 5.85
CA LEU A 100 2.72 -17.33 7.28
C LEU A 100 3.33 -18.70 7.61
N GLU A 101 3.09 -19.71 6.77
CA GLU A 101 3.72 -21.02 6.91
C GLU A 101 5.25 -20.92 6.80
N ALA A 102 5.75 -20.13 5.83
CA ALA A 102 7.18 -19.90 5.65
C ALA A 102 7.83 -19.29 6.90
N LEU A 103 7.16 -18.34 7.57
CA LEU A 103 7.65 -17.76 8.84
C LEU A 103 7.79 -18.82 9.94
N VAL A 104 6.82 -19.73 10.08
CA VAL A 104 6.91 -20.84 11.04
C VAL A 104 8.07 -21.77 10.70
N ARG A 105 8.22 -22.15 9.42
CA ARG A 105 9.31 -23.02 8.99
C ARG A 105 10.68 -22.37 9.20
N LEU A 106 10.83 -21.08 8.88
CA LEU A 106 12.03 -20.30 9.15
C LEU A 106 12.36 -20.30 10.65
N ALA A 107 11.36 -20.07 11.50
CA ALA A 107 11.54 -20.09 12.95
C ALA A 107 12.00 -21.46 13.46
N VAL A 108 11.37 -22.55 12.99
CA VAL A 108 11.75 -23.92 13.34
C VAL A 108 13.19 -24.21 12.91
N HIS A 109 13.54 -23.88 11.67
CA HIS A 109 14.89 -24.08 11.13
C HIS A 109 15.95 -23.30 11.91
N LYS A 110 15.68 -22.04 12.25
CA LYS A 110 16.65 -21.16 12.92
C LYS A 110 16.77 -21.43 14.42
N TYR A 111 15.68 -21.77 15.10
CA TYR A 111 15.67 -21.81 16.56
C TYR A 111 15.44 -23.20 17.16
N ILE A 112 14.70 -24.09 16.51
CA ILE A 112 14.48 -25.44 17.05
C ILE A 112 15.60 -26.38 16.60
N LEU A 113 15.95 -26.39 15.32
CA LEU A 113 17.00 -27.29 14.82
C LEU A 113 18.40 -26.92 15.35
N ASP A 114 18.59 -25.66 15.72
CA ASP A 114 19.80 -25.19 16.42
C ASP A 114 19.73 -25.41 17.95
N GLY A 115 18.63 -25.95 18.48
CA GLY A 115 18.46 -26.29 19.90
C GLY A 115 18.14 -25.12 20.83
N ALA A 116 17.87 -23.92 20.28
CA ALA A 116 17.61 -22.70 21.06
C ALA A 116 16.17 -22.61 21.60
N CYS A 117 15.21 -23.30 20.99
CA CYS A 117 13.81 -23.35 21.40
C CYS A 117 13.30 -24.79 21.31
N LYS A 118 12.26 -25.13 22.09
CA LYS A 118 11.68 -26.49 22.10
C LYS A 118 10.35 -26.61 21.37
N ARG A 119 9.67 -25.48 21.10
CA ARG A 119 8.33 -25.44 20.53
C ARG A 119 8.26 -24.46 19.35
N PRO A 120 7.45 -24.76 18.31
CA PRO A 120 7.22 -23.86 17.18
C PRO A 120 6.76 -22.44 17.58
N SER A 121 5.84 -22.32 18.52
CA SER A 121 5.34 -21.04 19.04
C SER A 121 6.46 -20.21 19.69
N GLU A 122 7.30 -20.83 20.51
CA GLU A 122 8.46 -20.19 21.14
C GLU A 122 9.47 -19.69 20.08
N ALA A 123 9.73 -20.51 19.07
CA ALA A 123 10.61 -20.17 17.96
C ALA A 123 10.04 -19.01 17.12
N LEU A 124 8.73 -19.04 16.84
CA LEU A 124 8.06 -18.00 16.05
C LEU A 124 8.03 -16.67 16.80
N GLU A 125 7.70 -16.66 18.09
CA GLU A 125 7.75 -15.47 18.94
C GLU A 125 9.14 -14.83 18.90
N LYS A 126 10.19 -15.67 19.00
CA LYS A 126 11.58 -15.23 18.91
C LYS A 126 11.94 -14.72 17.52
N LEU A 127 11.39 -15.31 16.46
CA LEU A 127 11.58 -14.83 15.09
C LEU A 127 10.95 -13.45 14.91
N CYS A 128 9.68 -13.27 15.30
CA CYS A 128 8.98 -12.00 15.21
C CYS A 128 9.76 -10.91 15.96
N ARG A 129 10.06 -11.12 17.24
CA ARG A 129 10.76 -10.13 18.07
C ARG A 129 12.13 -9.73 17.54
N ASN A 130 12.88 -10.67 16.97
CA ASN A 130 14.28 -10.43 16.61
C ASN A 130 14.47 -10.01 15.15
N HIS A 131 13.50 -10.27 14.27
CA HIS A 131 13.67 -10.17 12.81
C HIS A 131 12.52 -9.46 12.09
N LEU A 132 11.35 -9.35 12.72
CA LEU A 132 10.23 -8.55 12.24
C LEU A 132 10.11 -7.37 13.19
N SER A 133 11.07 -6.46 13.14
CA SER A 133 11.19 -5.35 14.10
C SER A 133 9.94 -4.46 14.10
N GLU A 134 9.52 -4.05 15.30
CA GLU A 134 8.46 -3.06 15.54
C GLU A 134 8.92 -1.61 15.22
N GLU A 135 10.24 -1.37 15.12
CA GLU A 135 10.86 -0.03 15.09
C GLU A 135 10.59 0.78 13.81
N GLU A 136 9.96 0.18 12.79
CA GLU A 136 9.54 0.84 11.56
C GLU A 136 8.06 0.54 11.23
N GLU A 137 7.23 0.28 12.25
CA GLU A 137 5.77 0.22 12.08
C GLU A 137 5.22 1.62 11.78
N THR A 138 5.45 2.12 10.57
CA THR A 138 4.50 3.07 9.98
C THR A 138 3.30 2.22 9.58
N SER A 139 2.25 2.26 10.39
CA SER A 139 0.97 1.70 9.99
C SER A 139 0.59 2.34 8.67
N LEU A 140 0.08 1.54 7.72
CA LEU A 140 -0.45 2.10 6.47
C LEU A 140 -1.53 3.16 6.73
N ASN A 141 -2.14 3.14 7.92
CA ASN A 141 -3.12 4.12 8.36
C ASN A 141 -2.52 5.41 8.93
N ASP A 142 -1.23 5.47 9.28
CA ASP A 142 -0.61 6.69 9.79
C ASP A 142 -0.64 7.76 8.71
N PHE A 143 -0.30 7.40 7.46
CA PHE A 143 -0.50 8.30 6.32
C PHE A 143 -1.96 8.81 6.21
N ARG A 144 -2.94 7.95 6.45
CA ARG A 144 -4.36 8.33 6.35
C ARG A 144 -4.72 9.34 7.43
N ASN A 145 -4.38 9.03 8.68
CA ASN A 145 -4.78 9.78 9.86
C ASN A 145 -3.98 11.08 10.02
N GLU A 146 -2.69 11.03 9.77
CA GLU A 146 -1.76 12.13 10.06
C GLU A 146 -1.57 13.07 8.87
N ARG A 147 -1.83 12.60 7.64
CA ARG A 147 -1.50 13.37 6.42
C ARG A 147 -2.65 13.55 5.45
N LEU A 148 -3.47 12.52 5.21
CA LEU A 148 -4.49 12.54 4.15
C LEU A 148 -5.83 13.12 4.60
N TYR A 149 -6.34 12.70 5.76
CA TYR A 149 -7.70 13.00 6.21
C TYR A 149 -7.80 14.37 6.88
N ASN A 150 -7.54 15.43 6.11
CA ASN A 150 -7.70 16.83 6.51
C ASN A 150 -8.46 17.65 5.47
N GLU A 151 -8.93 18.83 5.88
CA GLU A 151 -9.71 19.72 5.03
C GLU A 151 -8.94 20.26 3.80
N PRO A 152 -7.67 20.71 3.92
CA PRO A 152 -6.91 21.17 2.76
C PRO A 152 -6.83 20.15 1.63
N VAL A 153 -6.52 18.89 1.93
CA VAL A 153 -6.46 17.82 0.92
C VAL A 153 -7.85 17.51 0.37
N SER A 154 -8.89 17.49 1.22
CA SER A 154 -10.29 17.30 0.78
C SER A 154 -10.73 18.37 -0.22
N VAL A 155 -10.36 19.64 -0.03
CA VAL A 155 -10.70 20.74 -0.94
C VAL A 155 -10.08 20.53 -2.32
N VAL A 156 -8.84 20.05 -2.39
CA VAL A 156 -8.15 19.74 -3.65
C VAL A 156 -8.82 18.54 -4.34
N LEU A 157 -9.09 17.46 -3.59
CA LEU A 157 -9.77 16.28 -4.11
C LEU A 157 -11.17 16.64 -4.67
N ASP A 158 -11.97 17.40 -3.93
CA ASP A 158 -13.29 17.87 -4.36
C ASP A 158 -13.23 18.67 -5.66
N ALA A 159 -12.20 19.52 -5.81
CA ALA A 159 -12.06 20.37 -6.98
C ALA A 159 -11.69 19.60 -8.26
N PHE A 160 -10.90 18.53 -8.11
CA PHE A 160 -10.42 17.69 -9.23
C PHE A 160 -11.25 16.42 -9.45
N GLU A 161 -12.19 16.08 -8.56
CA GLU A 161 -12.95 14.83 -8.61
C GLU A 161 -13.55 14.51 -10.00
N PRO A 162 -14.21 15.43 -10.71
CA PRO A 162 -14.81 15.11 -12.01
C PRO A 162 -13.76 14.73 -13.07
N PHE A 163 -12.59 15.39 -13.01
CA PHE A 163 -11.46 15.10 -13.88
C PHE A 163 -10.82 13.76 -13.51
N LEU A 164 -10.55 13.53 -12.23
CA LEU A 164 -9.93 12.28 -11.74
C LEU A 164 -10.81 11.08 -12.03
N ARG A 165 -12.15 11.23 -11.96
CA ARG A 165 -13.08 10.16 -12.34
C ARG A 165 -12.98 9.82 -13.83
N GLN A 166 -12.72 10.80 -14.69
CA GLN A 166 -12.51 10.55 -16.12
C GLN A 166 -11.15 9.89 -16.38
N VAL A 167 -10.08 10.33 -15.69
CA VAL A 167 -8.78 9.63 -15.74
C VAL A 167 -8.93 8.18 -15.30
N PHE A 168 -9.57 7.94 -14.16
CA PHE A 168 -9.80 6.59 -13.66
C PHE A 168 -10.52 5.70 -14.68
N ARG A 169 -11.57 6.21 -15.34
CA ARG A 169 -12.30 5.47 -16.40
C ARG A 169 -11.45 5.19 -17.64
N GLU A 170 -10.60 6.13 -18.02
CA GLU A 170 -9.74 6.03 -19.20
C GLU A 170 -8.67 4.95 -19.04
N PHE A 171 -8.15 4.78 -17.82
CA PHE A 171 -7.14 3.78 -17.52
C PHE A 171 -7.74 2.46 -17.01
N SER A 172 -8.96 2.46 -16.48
CA SER A 172 -9.64 1.23 -16.08
C SER A 172 -9.96 0.34 -17.29
N ASN A 173 -9.58 -0.93 -17.24
CA ASN A 173 -9.87 -1.96 -18.26
C ASN A 173 -9.06 -1.88 -19.57
N ARG A 174 -7.91 -1.20 -19.60
CA ARG A 174 -7.03 -1.25 -20.79
C ARG A 174 -6.44 -2.64 -21.01
N THR A 175 -6.13 -3.35 -19.94
CA THR A 175 -5.49 -4.67 -19.97
C THR A 175 -6.47 -5.85 -19.90
N SER A 176 -7.74 -5.63 -19.54
CA SER A 176 -8.74 -6.68 -19.44
C SER A 176 -9.55 -6.81 -20.74
N ASN A 177 -9.10 -7.70 -21.62
CA ASN A 177 -9.93 -8.20 -22.71
C ASN A 177 -11.16 -8.91 -22.10
N LYS A 178 -12.30 -8.22 -22.12
CA LYS A 178 -13.67 -8.63 -21.72
C LYS A 178 -14.13 -8.05 -20.37
N SER A 179 -14.87 -6.95 -20.47
CA SER A 179 -16.17 -6.74 -19.82
C SER A 179 -16.34 -7.36 -18.43
N LYS A 180 -16.13 -6.55 -17.36
CA LYS A 180 -16.99 -6.56 -16.14
C LYS A 180 -16.63 -5.53 -15.06
N SER A 181 -15.47 -4.87 -15.07
CA SER A 181 -15.10 -3.96 -13.97
C SER A 181 -14.95 -2.50 -14.40
N LYS A 182 -16.05 -1.86 -14.84
CA LYS A 182 -16.06 -0.42 -15.20
C LYS A 182 -15.69 0.54 -14.05
N ASN A 183 -15.49 0.00 -12.85
CA ASN A 183 -15.29 0.77 -11.61
C ASN A 183 -14.03 0.36 -10.82
N THR A 184 -13.11 -0.40 -11.43
CA THR A 184 -11.84 -0.74 -10.78
C THR A 184 -10.64 -0.68 -11.73
N ILE A 185 -9.48 -0.39 -11.17
CA ILE A 185 -8.19 -0.34 -11.86
C ILE A 185 -7.27 -1.46 -11.35
N SER A 186 -6.60 -2.15 -12.27
CA SER A 186 -5.56 -3.14 -11.94
C SER A 186 -4.22 -2.47 -11.67
N VAL A 187 -3.28 -3.19 -11.07
CA VAL A 187 -1.90 -2.68 -10.89
C VAL A 187 -1.21 -2.40 -12.23
N TYR A 188 -1.50 -3.17 -13.29
CA TYR A 188 -0.93 -2.96 -14.62
C TYR A 188 -1.50 -1.71 -15.30
N ASP A 189 -2.80 -1.49 -15.18
CA ASP A 189 -3.43 -0.27 -15.67
C ASP A 189 -2.89 0.96 -14.90
N TRP A 190 -2.63 0.80 -13.60
CA TRP A 190 -2.03 1.83 -12.75
C TRP A 190 -0.58 2.16 -13.15
N THR A 191 0.28 1.16 -13.36
CA THR A 191 1.68 1.41 -13.75
C THR A 191 1.76 2.04 -15.14
N ALA A 192 0.91 1.59 -16.08
CA ALA A 192 0.79 2.21 -17.40
C ALA A 192 0.29 3.67 -17.33
N MET A 193 -0.60 3.98 -16.38
CA MET A 193 -1.03 5.35 -16.12
C MET A 193 0.13 6.21 -15.59
N CYS A 194 0.89 5.71 -14.62
CA CYS A 194 2.04 6.43 -14.07
C CYS A 194 3.10 6.72 -15.16
N GLU A 195 3.35 5.75 -16.05
CA GLU A 195 4.23 5.91 -17.20
C GLU A 195 3.70 6.97 -18.17
N TYR A 196 2.40 6.91 -18.50
CA TYR A 196 1.76 7.89 -19.40
C TYR A 196 1.89 9.34 -18.88
N PHE A 197 1.80 9.54 -17.57
CA PHE A 197 1.98 10.85 -16.95
C PHE A 197 3.45 11.24 -16.71
N GLY A 198 4.41 10.43 -17.15
CA GLY A 198 5.84 10.72 -16.98
C GLY A 198 6.28 10.68 -15.52
N LEU A 199 5.56 9.97 -14.64
CA LEU A 199 5.88 9.96 -13.21
C LEU A 199 7.18 9.21 -12.91
N TYR A 200 7.64 8.35 -13.82
CA TYR A 200 8.91 7.63 -13.69
C TYR A 200 10.13 8.41 -14.21
N GLU A 201 9.95 9.68 -14.59
CA GLU A 201 11.07 10.52 -14.98
C GLU A 201 12.02 10.73 -13.79
N LYS A 202 13.33 10.65 -14.06
CA LYS A 202 14.39 10.67 -13.02
C LYS A 202 14.30 11.89 -12.08
N GLN A 203 13.82 13.03 -12.59
CA GLN A 203 13.66 14.26 -11.81
C GLN A 203 12.69 14.14 -10.62
N TYR A 204 11.79 13.14 -10.65
CA TYR A 204 10.79 12.93 -9.62
C TYR A 204 11.23 11.97 -8.52
N GLY A 205 12.34 11.23 -8.71
CA GLY A 205 12.77 10.18 -7.77
C GLY A 205 11.80 9.00 -7.64
N TYR A 206 10.71 8.99 -8.42
CA TYR A 206 9.63 8.04 -8.33
C TYR A 206 9.83 6.92 -9.35
N SER A 207 9.75 5.67 -8.89
CA SER A 207 10.01 4.48 -9.73
C SER A 207 8.78 3.59 -9.81
N GLU A 208 8.76 2.70 -10.80
CA GLU A 208 7.70 1.69 -10.94
C GLU A 208 7.55 0.83 -9.68
N HIS A 209 8.65 0.50 -9.00
CA HIS A 209 8.58 -0.24 -7.73
C HIS A 209 7.82 0.53 -6.65
N ILE A 210 8.14 1.82 -6.48
CA ILE A 210 7.46 2.70 -5.51
C ILE A 210 5.97 2.83 -5.88
N SER A 211 5.64 2.94 -7.18
CA SER A 211 4.25 3.06 -7.60
C SER A 211 3.42 1.81 -7.33
N ILE A 212 4.01 0.63 -7.43
CA ILE A 212 3.37 -0.63 -7.04
C ILE A 212 3.16 -0.63 -5.52
N LEU A 213 4.17 -0.24 -4.73
CA LEU A 213 4.05 -0.17 -3.28
C LEU A 213 2.93 0.80 -2.84
N ASP A 214 2.85 1.98 -3.46
CA ASP A 214 1.78 2.95 -3.21
C ASP A 214 0.41 2.40 -3.61
N PHE A 215 0.33 1.68 -4.74
CA PHE A 215 -0.90 1.01 -5.17
C PHE A 215 -1.37 -0.03 -4.15
N LEU A 216 -0.45 -0.83 -3.61
CA LEU A 216 -0.79 -1.81 -2.60
C LEU A 216 -1.21 -1.14 -1.28
N SER A 217 -0.49 -0.08 -0.87
CA SER A 217 -0.69 0.67 0.37
C SER A 217 -1.96 1.52 0.40
N GLY A 218 -2.36 2.05 -0.75
CA GLY A 218 -3.56 2.87 -0.91
C GLY A 218 -4.88 2.11 -0.78
N ARG A 219 -4.83 0.78 -0.70
CA ARG A 219 -6.02 -0.08 -0.59
C ARG A 219 -6.33 -0.42 0.86
N MET A 220 -7.61 -0.68 1.10
CA MET A 220 -8.05 -1.30 2.35
C MET A 220 -7.64 -2.78 2.41
N LEU A 221 -7.27 -3.26 3.60
CA LEU A 221 -6.93 -4.66 3.84
C LEU A 221 -8.11 -5.57 3.47
N VAL A 222 -7.85 -6.55 2.60
CA VAL A 222 -8.79 -7.62 2.26
C VAL A 222 -8.45 -8.84 3.09
N ILE A 223 -9.30 -9.15 4.09
CA ILE A 223 -9.09 -10.25 5.04
C ILE A 223 -9.19 -11.62 4.35
N ARG A 224 -10.21 -11.80 3.49
CA ARG A 224 -10.46 -13.05 2.76
C ARG A 224 -10.09 -12.89 1.30
N ASP A 225 -8.80 -12.73 1.03
CA ASP A 225 -8.22 -12.53 -0.30
C ASP A 225 -8.48 -13.70 -1.27
N PHE A 226 -8.55 -14.93 -0.76
CA PHE A 226 -8.93 -16.11 -1.54
C PHE A 226 -10.38 -16.08 -2.05
N GLU A 227 -11.31 -15.67 -1.19
CA GLU A 227 -12.73 -15.59 -1.51
C GLU A 227 -13.05 -14.33 -2.33
N ASN A 228 -12.31 -13.24 -2.09
CA ASN A 228 -12.56 -11.91 -2.68
C ASN A 228 -11.41 -11.47 -3.59
N ILE A 229 -10.98 -12.36 -4.49
CA ILE A 229 -9.83 -12.12 -5.38
C ILE A 229 -9.95 -10.82 -6.18
N HIS A 230 -11.16 -10.46 -6.61
CA HIS A 230 -11.39 -9.21 -7.35
C HIS A 230 -11.14 -7.98 -6.46
N ARG A 231 -11.58 -7.97 -5.20
CA ARG A 231 -11.27 -6.87 -4.29
C ARG A 231 -9.78 -6.86 -3.90
N PHE A 232 -9.18 -8.05 -3.80
CA PHE A 232 -7.77 -8.21 -3.48
C PHE A 232 -6.83 -7.75 -4.60
N ARG A 233 -7.21 -7.88 -5.87
CA ARG A 233 -6.33 -7.55 -7.00
C ARG A 233 -6.60 -6.19 -7.66
N TYR A 234 -7.72 -5.56 -7.34
CA TYR A 234 -8.16 -4.32 -8.00
C TYR A 234 -8.50 -3.22 -7.00
N SER A 235 -8.21 -1.98 -7.41
CA SER A 235 -8.50 -0.75 -6.66
C SER A 235 -9.81 -0.12 -7.15
N THR A 236 -10.63 0.33 -6.21
CA THR A 236 -11.81 1.19 -6.50
C THR A 236 -11.36 2.63 -6.76
N PHE A 237 -12.30 3.49 -7.14
CA PHE A 237 -12.02 4.92 -7.28
C PHE A 237 -11.51 5.56 -5.96
N THR A 238 -12.01 5.12 -4.81
CA THR A 238 -11.55 5.65 -3.52
C THR A 238 -10.11 5.25 -3.24
N ASP A 239 -9.75 3.98 -3.47
CA ASP A 239 -8.36 3.53 -3.30
C ASP A 239 -7.44 4.28 -4.30
N PHE A 240 -7.91 4.53 -5.52
CA PHE A 240 -7.18 5.31 -6.52
C PHE A 240 -6.88 6.75 -6.08
N LEU A 241 -7.86 7.45 -5.48
CA LEU A 241 -7.65 8.80 -4.94
C LEU A 241 -6.62 8.78 -3.81
N GLU A 242 -6.71 7.80 -2.91
CA GLU A 242 -5.73 7.64 -1.83
C GLU A 242 -4.33 7.39 -2.40
N THR A 243 -4.20 6.42 -3.31
CA THR A 243 -2.91 6.08 -3.92
C THR A 243 -2.29 7.32 -4.59
N LEU A 244 -3.06 8.11 -5.34
CA LEU A 244 -2.56 9.34 -5.93
C LEU A 244 -2.05 10.36 -4.89
N CYS A 245 -2.68 10.42 -3.70
CA CYS A 245 -2.18 11.27 -2.63
C CYS A 245 -0.85 10.76 -2.07
N ARG A 246 -0.64 9.44 -1.99
CA ARG A 246 0.66 8.85 -1.62
C ARG A 246 1.73 9.14 -2.67
N VAL A 247 1.38 9.04 -3.96
CA VAL A 247 2.27 9.43 -5.05
C VAL A 247 2.69 10.89 -4.88
N ALA A 248 1.73 11.80 -4.71
CA ALA A 248 2.02 13.20 -4.48
C ALA A 248 2.95 13.41 -3.28
N ASP A 249 2.74 12.65 -2.19
CA ASP A 249 3.57 12.71 -1.00
C ASP A 249 5.01 12.23 -1.23
N GLY A 250 5.22 11.21 -2.05
CA GLY A 250 6.53 10.66 -2.38
C GLY A 250 7.32 11.43 -3.45
N LEU A 251 6.72 12.43 -4.12
CA LEU A 251 7.40 13.19 -5.18
C LEU A 251 8.24 14.34 -4.60
N ASP A 252 9.57 14.28 -4.73
CA ASP A 252 10.47 15.27 -4.11
C ASP A 252 10.42 16.67 -4.76
N ASN A 253 10.15 16.76 -6.07
CA ASN A 253 10.33 17.99 -6.86
C ASN A 253 9.05 18.53 -7.51
N MET A 254 7.87 18.16 -7.01
CA MET A 254 6.59 18.58 -7.60
C MET A 254 5.95 19.74 -6.84
N ASN A 255 6.38 20.98 -7.16
CA ASN A 255 5.95 22.21 -6.46
C ASN A 255 5.27 23.27 -7.36
N ASP A 256 4.80 22.90 -8.57
CA ASP A 256 4.10 23.84 -9.47
C ASP A 256 2.63 24.05 -9.03
N VAL A 257 2.43 24.95 -8.05
CA VAL A 257 1.11 25.32 -7.54
C VAL A 257 0.55 26.51 -8.31
N SER A 258 -0.70 26.41 -8.76
CA SER A 258 -1.35 27.55 -9.41
C SER A 258 -1.67 28.68 -8.41
N PRO A 259 -1.58 29.97 -8.79
CA PRO A 259 -1.93 31.09 -7.91
C PRO A 259 -3.39 31.08 -7.42
N GLU A 260 -4.28 30.40 -8.12
CA GLU A 260 -5.66 30.18 -7.69
C GLU A 260 -5.75 29.17 -6.55
N ALA A 261 -5.03 28.05 -6.68
CA ALA A 261 -4.97 27.03 -5.63
C ALA A 261 -4.29 27.56 -4.37
N GLU A 262 -3.21 28.34 -4.53
CA GLU A 262 -2.53 28.98 -3.40
C GLU A 262 -3.47 29.88 -2.60
N ARG A 263 -4.22 30.78 -3.28
CA ARG A 263 -5.20 31.64 -2.62
C ARG A 263 -6.28 30.85 -1.87
N ILE A 264 -6.74 29.74 -2.44
CA ILE A 264 -7.81 28.94 -1.84
C ILE A 264 -7.28 28.12 -0.67
N LEU A 265 -6.11 27.50 -0.80
CA LEU A 265 -5.45 26.77 0.28
C LEU A 265 -5.06 27.70 1.43
N GLN A 266 -4.65 28.94 1.14
CA GLN A 266 -4.44 29.97 2.16
C GLN A 266 -5.77 30.34 2.86
N SER A 267 -6.87 30.48 2.12
CA SER A 267 -8.18 30.81 2.72
C SER A 267 -8.76 29.70 3.60
N VAL A 268 -8.50 28.43 3.25
CA VAL A 268 -8.90 27.26 4.04
C VAL A 268 -7.95 27.10 5.23
N GLY A 269 -6.65 27.32 5.00
CA GLY A 269 -5.62 27.23 6.01
C GLY A 269 -5.78 28.25 7.15
N ALA A 270 -6.15 29.50 6.85
CA ALA A 270 -6.28 30.56 7.85
C ALA A 270 -7.29 30.24 8.98
N HIS A 271 -8.20 29.28 8.76
CA HIS A 271 -9.13 28.79 9.78
C HIS A 271 -8.61 27.64 10.65
N TRP A 272 -7.49 27.01 10.29
CA TRP A 272 -6.91 25.84 10.98
C TRP A 272 -5.60 26.15 11.73
N GLU A 273 -4.89 27.22 11.34
CA GLU A 273 -3.65 27.65 12.01
C GLU A 273 -3.86 28.11 13.45
N GLU A 274 -5.10 28.43 13.85
CA GLU A 274 -5.43 28.84 15.22
C GLU A 274 -5.41 27.67 16.23
N ASP A 275 -5.47 26.40 15.78
CA ASP A 275 -5.67 25.25 16.68
C ASP A 275 -4.47 24.28 16.81
N CYS A 276 -3.47 24.29 15.91
CA CYS A 276 -2.27 23.42 16.03
C CYS A 276 -1.16 23.83 15.03
N GLU A 277 -0.16 24.61 15.48
CA GLU A 277 0.89 25.15 14.60
C GLU A 277 1.70 24.07 13.85
N GLN A 278 1.97 22.90 14.43
CA GLN A 278 2.80 21.87 13.79
C GLN A 278 2.05 20.94 12.82
N GLU A 279 0.83 20.51 13.15
CA GLU A 279 0.02 19.62 12.29
C GLU A 279 -0.54 20.34 11.05
N GLY A 280 -0.77 21.66 11.17
CA GLY A 280 -1.23 22.51 10.07
C GLY A 280 -0.23 22.61 8.91
N HIS A 281 1.08 22.60 9.20
CA HIS A 281 2.12 22.73 8.18
C HIS A 281 2.26 21.49 7.30
N ILE A 282 2.23 20.28 7.88
CA ILE A 282 2.37 19.00 7.14
C ILE A 282 1.17 18.78 6.23
N SER A 283 -0.03 19.02 6.74
CA SER A 283 -1.30 18.85 6.00
C SER A 283 -1.40 19.77 4.79
N ARG A 284 -0.96 21.03 4.91
CA ARG A 284 -0.93 21.98 3.78
C ARG A 284 0.11 21.60 2.74
N HIS A 285 1.28 21.13 3.18
CA HIS A 285 2.32 20.70 2.26
C HIS A 285 1.83 19.57 1.34
N LEU A 286 1.16 18.56 1.90
CA LEU A 286 0.57 17.49 1.07
C LEU A 286 -0.49 18.04 0.09
N ALA A 287 -1.37 18.94 0.53
CA ALA A 287 -2.38 19.53 -0.35
C ALA A 287 -1.76 20.25 -1.57
N PHE A 288 -0.63 20.94 -1.38
CA PHE A 288 0.11 21.57 -2.49
C PHE A 288 0.71 20.55 -3.46
N LYS A 289 1.30 19.47 -2.95
CA LYS A 289 1.84 18.38 -3.79
C LYS A 289 0.73 17.69 -4.57
N VAL A 290 -0.38 17.37 -3.90
CA VAL A 290 -1.58 16.75 -4.52
C VAL A 290 -2.12 17.64 -5.63
N HIS A 291 -2.25 18.94 -5.37
CA HIS A 291 -2.66 19.90 -6.38
C HIS A 291 -1.72 19.88 -7.59
N SER A 292 -0.41 19.97 -7.35
CA SER A 292 0.61 20.04 -8.40
C SER A 292 0.57 18.78 -9.28
N LEU A 293 0.43 17.60 -8.67
CA LEU A 293 0.26 16.33 -9.38
C LEU A 293 -0.98 16.34 -10.27
N PHE A 294 -2.13 16.71 -9.72
CA PHE A 294 -3.37 16.71 -10.50
C PHE A 294 -3.35 17.72 -11.63
N HIS A 295 -2.71 18.87 -11.41
CA HIS A 295 -2.55 19.88 -12.44
C HIS A 295 -1.62 19.41 -13.57
N HIS A 296 -0.52 18.74 -13.24
CA HIS A 296 0.37 18.09 -14.20
C HIS A 296 -0.38 17.06 -15.05
N MET A 297 -1.11 16.15 -14.41
CA MET A 297 -1.95 15.15 -15.10
C MET A 297 -3.00 15.82 -16.00
N TYR A 298 -3.63 16.90 -15.53
CA TYR A 298 -4.62 17.66 -16.31
C TYR A 298 -4.00 18.29 -17.56
N LYS A 299 -2.82 18.92 -17.45
CA LYS A 299 -2.09 19.50 -18.61
C LYS A 299 -1.83 18.44 -19.69
N ILE A 300 -1.37 17.26 -19.30
CA ILE A 300 -1.12 16.14 -20.22
C ILE A 300 -2.43 15.65 -20.86
N MET A 301 -3.45 15.34 -20.05
CA MET A 301 -4.73 14.84 -20.57
C MET A 301 -5.43 15.81 -21.53
N VAL A 302 -5.37 17.12 -21.26
CA VAL A 302 -5.99 18.14 -22.12
C VAL A 302 -5.29 18.25 -23.47
N LYS A 303 -3.98 18.04 -23.49
CA LYS A 303 -3.18 18.03 -24.72
C LYS A 303 -3.55 16.84 -25.60
N ASP A 304 -3.65 15.66 -25.00
CA ASP A 304 -3.79 14.40 -25.74
C ASP A 304 -5.25 14.01 -26.00
N VAL A 305 -6.18 14.43 -25.12
CA VAL A 305 -7.60 14.09 -25.17
C VAL A 305 -8.44 15.39 -25.19
N PRO A 306 -8.75 15.96 -26.37
CA PRO A 306 -9.39 17.29 -26.46
C PRO A 306 -10.74 17.42 -25.74
N SER A 307 -11.48 16.33 -25.56
CA SER A 307 -12.74 16.32 -24.80
C SER A 307 -12.54 16.68 -23.32
N MET A 308 -11.34 16.47 -22.76
CA MET A 308 -10.98 16.80 -21.37
C MET A 308 -10.98 18.31 -21.10
N LYS A 309 -10.85 19.16 -22.13
CA LYS A 309 -10.93 20.63 -22.00
C LYS A 309 -12.22 21.13 -21.35
N LYS A 310 -13.30 20.33 -21.43
CA LYS A 310 -14.61 20.66 -20.86
C LYS A 310 -14.69 20.37 -19.35
N ILE A 311 -13.78 19.56 -18.80
CA ILE A 311 -13.79 19.10 -17.40
C ILE A 311 -12.73 19.87 -16.61
N LYS A 312 -12.95 21.18 -16.43
CA LYS A 312 -12.03 22.02 -15.66
C LYS A 312 -12.17 21.74 -14.16
N PRO A 313 -11.06 21.69 -13.40
CA PRO A 313 -11.11 21.70 -11.93
C PRO A 313 -11.91 22.92 -11.44
N ARG A 314 -12.73 22.73 -10.40
CA ARG A 314 -13.57 23.81 -9.84
C ARG A 314 -13.48 23.84 -8.34
N TYR A 315 -12.81 24.85 -7.81
CA TYR A 315 -12.82 25.10 -6.38
C TYR A 315 -14.14 25.71 -5.94
N ARG A 316 -14.81 25.07 -4.97
CA ARG A 316 -15.99 25.64 -4.33
C ARG A 316 -15.53 26.55 -3.19
N ASN A 317 -15.95 27.81 -3.19
CA ASN A 317 -15.79 28.68 -2.03
C ASN A 317 -16.65 28.18 -0.86
N LYS A 318 -16.12 27.29 -0.02
CA LYS A 318 -16.79 26.79 1.21
C LYS A 318 -16.95 27.88 2.29
N ALA A 319 -16.33 29.05 2.12
CA ALA A 319 -16.43 30.21 3.01
C ALA A 319 -17.88 30.68 3.29
N LYS A 320 -18.85 30.36 2.42
CA LYS A 320 -20.27 30.70 2.65
C LYS A 320 -21.06 29.63 3.42
N THR A 321 -20.60 28.38 3.46
CA THR A 321 -21.32 27.26 4.07
C THR A 321 -20.90 26.98 5.53
N GLY A 322 -19.64 27.22 5.90
CA GLY A 322 -19.17 27.02 7.28
C GLY A 322 -19.83 27.95 8.31
N LYS A 323 -20.18 29.18 7.90
CA LYS A 323 -20.89 30.14 8.75
C LYS A 323 -22.31 29.68 9.09
N GLN A 324 -23.01 28.99 8.18
CA GLN A 324 -24.35 28.46 8.43
C GLN A 324 -24.35 27.24 9.34
N VAL A 325 -23.33 26.38 9.26
CA VAL A 325 -23.25 25.17 10.09
C VAL A 325 -22.84 25.49 11.54
N ARG A 326 -21.89 26.42 11.77
CA ARG A 326 -21.52 26.83 13.14
C ARG A 326 -22.65 27.59 13.86
N THR A 327 -23.47 28.36 13.14
CA THR A 327 -24.65 29.04 13.72
C THR A 327 -25.78 28.06 14.10
N ALA A 328 -25.81 26.87 13.50
CA ALA A 328 -26.79 25.82 13.84
C ALA A 328 -26.36 24.96 15.05
N ILE A 329 -25.06 24.89 15.34
CA ILE A 329 -24.52 24.13 16.47
C ILE A 329 -24.45 25.00 17.74
N SER A 330 -24.28 26.32 17.64
CA SER A 330 -24.34 27.20 18.83
C SER A 330 -25.77 27.58 19.26
N ASN A 331 -26.79 27.14 18.53
CA ASN A 331 -28.21 27.36 18.83
C ASN A 331 -28.95 26.05 19.21
N LYS A 332 -28.19 25.01 19.58
CA LYS A 332 -28.65 23.78 20.24
C LYS A 332 -27.78 23.53 21.45
#